data_AF-A0AAD9WUC5-F1
#
_entry.id   AF-A0AAD9WUC5-F1
#
_cell.length_a   1.000
_cell.length_b   1.000
_cell.length_c   1.000
_cell.angle_alpha   90.00
_cell.angle_beta   90.00
_cell.angle_gamma   90.00
#
_symmetry.space_group_name_H-M   'P 1'
#
loop_
_entity.id
_entity.type
_entity.pdbx_description
1 polymer ?
#
loop_
_entity_poly.entity_id
_entity_poly.type
_entity_poly.pdbx_seq_one_letter_code
_entity_poly.pdbx_strand_id
1 'polypeptide(L)'
;MFWKASRSSNLFHFNAALNSIGEVDSKAMQWLMKIDPHCWSRFGYDQNIRCDHVTNNMTEAFNNMFTTHGAQTYLHLLKFIRHMVMRKLQERKEECEAWRDVLP
;
A
#
# COMPACT_ATOMS: atom_id res chain seq x y z
N MET A 1 16.71 0.14 6.20
CA MET A 1 17.17 -1.14 5.61
C MET A 1 16.02 -2.13 5.42
N PHE A 2 15.16 -2.35 6.42
CA PHE A 2 13.94 -3.16 6.28
C PHE A 2 13.06 -2.79 5.09
N TRP A 3 12.68 -1.51 4.94
CA TRP A 3 11.86 -1.07 3.80
C TRP A 3 12.51 -1.34 2.44
N LYS A 4 13.85 -1.28 2.37
CA LYS A 4 14.61 -1.62 1.16
C LYS A 4 14.47 -3.11 0.85
N ALA A 5 14.55 -3.98 1.84
CA ALA A 5 14.28 -5.41 1.69
C ALA A 5 12.81 -5.65 1.28
N SER A 6 11.83 -5.01 1.93
CA SER A 6 10.40 -5.19 1.61
C SER A 6 10.04 -4.75 0.19
N ARG A 7 10.69 -3.69 -0.34
CA ARG A 7 10.39 -3.12 -1.66
C ARG A 7 11.27 -3.68 -2.77
N SER A 8 12.22 -4.57 -2.45
CA SER A 8 13.10 -5.17 -3.45
C SER A 8 12.27 -6.00 -4.43
N SER A 9 12.49 -5.79 -5.73
CA SER A 9 11.77 -6.52 -6.80
C SER A 9 12.53 -7.76 -7.28
N ASN A 10 13.76 -7.97 -6.81
CA ASN A 10 14.57 -9.13 -7.19
C ASN A 10 15.31 -9.70 -5.96
N LEU A 11 15.68 -10.97 -6.06
CA LEU A 11 16.35 -11.71 -4.99
C LEU A 11 17.72 -11.10 -4.62
N PHE A 12 18.43 -10.57 -5.61
CA PHE A 12 19.76 -9.97 -5.39
C PHE A 12 19.70 -8.76 -4.45
N HIS A 13 18.83 -7.78 -4.74
CA HIS A 13 18.67 -6.60 -3.90
C HIS A 13 18.05 -6.94 -2.54
N PHE A 14 17.17 -7.93 -2.50
CA PHE A 14 16.61 -8.43 -1.26
C PHE A 14 17.70 -8.98 -0.33
N ASN A 15 18.54 -9.90 -0.83
CA ASN A 15 19.63 -10.48 -0.06
C ASN A 15 20.64 -9.42 0.39
N ALA A 16 20.99 -8.48 -0.49
CA ALA A 16 21.86 -7.37 -0.11
C ALA A 16 21.26 -6.53 1.03
N ALA A 17 19.96 -6.23 0.98
CA ALA A 17 19.28 -5.48 2.03
C ALA A 17 19.14 -6.27 3.34
N LEU A 18 18.91 -7.60 3.27
CA LEU A 18 18.90 -8.48 4.45
C LEU A 18 20.27 -8.57 5.11
N ASN A 19 21.34 -8.71 4.32
CA ASN A 19 22.70 -8.75 4.84
C ASN A 19 23.04 -7.45 5.57
N SER A 20 22.69 -6.29 5.02
CA SER A 20 22.86 -5.01 5.73
C SER A 20 22.05 -4.94 7.05
N ILE A 21 20.90 -5.61 7.14
CA ILE A 21 20.16 -5.72 8.42
C ILE A 21 20.94 -6.62 9.39
N GLY A 22 21.50 -7.73 8.91
CA GLY A 22 22.28 -8.67 9.72
C GLY A 22 23.60 -8.09 10.26
N GLU A 23 24.22 -7.18 9.51
CA GLU A 23 25.39 -6.42 9.96
C GLU A 23 25.09 -5.53 11.18
N VAL A 24 23.84 -5.04 11.29
CA VAL A 24 23.39 -4.23 12.43
C VAL A 24 22.84 -5.12 13.56
N ASP A 25 22.00 -6.09 13.21
CA ASP A 25 21.41 -7.05 14.14
C ASP A 25 21.16 -8.40 13.46
N SER A 26 21.99 -9.38 13.82
CA SER A 26 21.89 -10.75 13.32
C SER A 26 20.60 -11.45 13.75
N LYS A 27 20.02 -11.11 14.92
CA LYS A 27 18.75 -11.68 15.37
C LYS A 27 17.59 -11.16 14.55
N ALA A 28 17.61 -9.86 14.20
CA ALA A 28 16.59 -9.26 13.34
C ALA A 28 16.58 -9.91 11.95
N MET A 29 17.75 -10.14 11.35
CA MET A 29 17.86 -10.86 10.07
C MET A 29 17.30 -12.30 10.18
N GLN A 30 17.70 -13.06 11.20
CA GLN A 30 17.20 -14.41 11.40
C GLN A 30 15.68 -14.46 11.62
N TRP A 31 15.12 -13.48 12.32
CA TRP A 31 13.68 -13.37 12.51
C TRP A 31 12.95 -13.11 11.18
N LEU A 32 13.46 -12.19 10.36
CA LEU A 32 12.90 -11.90 9.04
C LEU A 32 12.96 -13.11 8.09
N MET A 33 14.05 -13.88 8.13
CA MET A 33 14.20 -15.08 7.31
C MET A 33 13.24 -16.22 7.68
N LYS A 34 12.68 -16.22 8.90
CA LYS A 34 11.66 -17.21 9.30
C LYS A 34 10.29 -16.94 8.69
N ILE A 35 10.05 -15.71 8.25
CA ILE A 35 8.78 -15.30 7.64
C ILE A 35 8.92 -15.44 6.14
N ASP A 36 8.00 -16.17 5.51
CA ASP A 36 7.97 -16.32 4.06
C ASP A 36 8.03 -14.94 3.37
N PRO A 37 9.04 -14.67 2.53
CA PRO A 37 9.15 -13.41 1.82
C PRO A 37 7.91 -13.02 1.00
N HIS A 38 7.10 -13.97 0.55
CA HIS A 38 5.82 -13.69 -0.10
C HIS A 38 4.87 -12.84 0.78
N CYS A 39 4.96 -12.94 2.10
CA CYS A 39 4.08 -12.20 3.00
C CYS A 39 4.49 -10.73 3.19
N TRP A 40 5.74 -10.36 2.89
CA TRP A 40 6.27 -9.05 3.34
C TRP A 40 7.28 -8.39 2.40
N SER A 41 7.70 -9.08 1.34
CA SER A 41 8.64 -8.54 0.36
C SER A 41 8.18 -8.75 -1.06
N ARG A 42 8.27 -7.68 -1.86
CA ARG A 42 7.81 -7.64 -3.25
C ARG A 42 8.46 -8.70 -4.14
N PHE A 43 9.74 -9.04 -3.96
CA PHE A 43 10.40 -10.06 -4.79
C PHE A 43 9.77 -11.45 -4.58
N GLY A 44 9.16 -11.68 -3.42
CA GLY A 44 8.53 -12.94 -3.06
C GLY A 44 7.05 -13.00 -3.46
N TYR A 45 6.44 -11.90 -3.90
CA TYR A 45 5.03 -11.88 -4.31
C TYR A 45 4.81 -12.74 -5.55
N ASP A 46 3.59 -13.28 -5.68
CA ASP A 46 3.16 -13.99 -6.88
C ASP A 46 3.35 -13.08 -8.12
N GLN A 47 4.02 -13.61 -9.15
CA GLN A 47 4.30 -12.88 -10.39
C GLN A 47 3.04 -12.51 -11.18
N ASN A 48 1.94 -13.22 -10.93
CA ASN A 48 0.62 -12.92 -11.47
C ASN A 48 -0.06 -11.76 -10.71
N ILE A 49 0.28 -11.55 -9.43
CA ILE A 49 -0.30 -10.52 -8.57
C ILE A 49 0.69 -9.37 -8.42
N ARG A 50 0.63 -8.44 -9.37
CA ARG A 50 1.46 -7.23 -9.36
C ARG A 50 0.83 -6.17 -8.45
N CYS A 51 1.13 -6.22 -7.15
CA CYS A 51 0.75 -5.16 -6.22
C CYS A 51 1.88 -4.13 -6.07
N ASP A 52 1.62 -2.90 -6.54
CA ASP A 52 2.55 -1.78 -6.40
C ASP A 52 2.59 -1.17 -4.98
N HIS A 53 1.74 -1.64 -4.08
CA HIS A 53 1.69 -1.19 -2.69
C HIS A 53 2.20 -2.28 -1.75
N VAL A 54 3.26 -1.97 -1.00
CA VAL A 54 3.87 -2.86 0.01
C VAL A 54 3.34 -2.53 1.43
N THR A 55 2.55 -1.46 1.57
CA THR A 55 2.02 -1.00 2.85
C THR A 55 0.51 -1.21 2.94
N ASN A 56 0.02 -1.46 4.15
CA ASN A 56 -1.40 -1.62 4.45
C ASN A 56 -2.20 -0.30 4.43
N ASN A 57 -1.55 0.81 4.06
CA ASN A 57 -2.11 2.16 4.14
C ASN A 57 -3.45 2.30 3.40
N MET A 58 -3.62 1.65 2.25
CA MET A 58 -4.88 1.71 1.51
C MET A 58 -6.01 1.03 2.27
N THR A 59 -5.76 -0.16 2.82
CA THR A 59 -6.73 -0.90 3.63
C THR A 59 -7.04 -0.15 4.92
N GLU A 60 -6.03 0.44 5.57
CA GLU A 60 -6.22 1.23 6.80
C GLU A 60 -7.02 2.50 6.52
N ALA A 61 -6.70 3.23 5.46
CA ALA A 61 -7.49 4.38 5.03
C ALA A 61 -8.93 3.97 4.71
N PHE A 62 -9.11 2.84 4.02
CA PHE A 62 -10.42 2.28 3.71
C PHE A 62 -11.20 1.94 4.99
N ASN A 63 -10.61 1.18 5.91
CA ASN A 63 -11.22 0.82 7.18
C ASN A 63 -11.57 2.05 8.02
N ASN A 64 -10.68 3.04 8.07
CA ASN A 64 -10.92 4.30 8.78
C ASN A 64 -12.11 5.09 8.21
N MET A 65 -12.43 4.97 6.92
CA MET A 65 -13.63 5.59 6.35
C MET A 65 -14.93 4.98 6.89
N PHE A 66 -14.89 3.75 7.41
CA PHE A 66 -16.07 3.06 7.94
C PHE A 66 -16.12 3.01 9.46
N THR A 67 -15.03 3.33 10.16
CA THR A 67 -14.99 3.35 11.62
C THR A 67 -16.02 4.32 12.23
N THR A 68 -16.38 5.40 11.53
CA THR A 68 -17.45 6.34 11.91
C THR A 68 -18.85 5.91 11.47
N HIS A 69 -18.97 4.91 10.59
CA HIS A 69 -20.23 4.39 10.07
C HIS A 69 -20.48 2.99 10.64
N GLY A 70 -20.79 2.94 11.95
CA GLY A 70 -21.10 1.70 12.65
C GLY A 70 -22.16 0.86 11.94
N ALA A 71 -21.97 -0.46 11.93
CA ALA A 71 -22.84 -1.53 11.41
C ALA A 71 -23.92 -1.10 10.40
N GLN A 72 -23.51 -0.45 9.31
CA GLN A 72 -24.42 -0.13 8.23
C GLN A 72 -24.60 -1.37 7.34
N THR A 73 -25.84 -1.65 6.92
CA THR A 73 -26.14 -2.73 5.96
C THR A 73 -25.24 -2.61 4.71
N TYR A 74 -24.94 -3.71 4.03
CA TYR A 74 -24.15 -3.69 2.78
C TYR A 74 -24.67 -2.67 1.75
N LEU A 75 -25.99 -2.47 1.68
CA LEU A 75 -26.61 -1.46 0.81
C LEU A 75 -26.19 -0.02 1.15
N HIS A 76 -26.08 0.31 2.44
CA HIS A 76 -25.64 1.63 2.89
C HIS A 76 -24.15 1.86 2.58
N LEU A 77 -23.31 0.83 2.77
CA LEU A 77 -21.90 0.87 2.40
C LEU A 77 -21.73 1.17 0.90
N LEU A 78 -22.46 0.44 0.05
CA LEU A 78 -22.43 0.67 -1.40
C LEU A 78 -22.91 2.09 -1.77
N LYS A 79 -23.99 2.58 -1.14
CA LYS A 79 -24.47 3.94 -1.35
C LYS A 79 -23.42 4.98 -0.92
N PHE A 80 -22.75 4.78 0.21
CA PHE A 80 -21.70 5.66 0.68
C PHE A 80 -20.52 5.72 -0.31
N ILE A 81 -20.00 4.55 -0.72
CA ILE A 81 -18.91 4.47 -1.70
C ILE A 81 -19.30 5.18 -2.99
N ARG A 82 -20.51 4.93 -3.51
CA ARG A 82 -21.00 5.59 -4.72
C ARG A 82 -21.02 7.12 -4.60
N HIS A 83 -21.61 7.66 -3.53
CA HIS A 83 -21.65 9.11 -3.32
C HIS A 83 -20.26 9.71 -3.14
N MET A 84 -19.37 9.02 -2.41
CA MET A 84 -18.00 9.44 -2.21
C MET A 84 -17.24 9.54 -3.54
N VAL A 85 -17.34 8.52 -4.39
CA VAL A 85 -16.70 8.50 -5.71
C VAL A 85 -17.27 9.61 -6.60
N MET A 86 -18.60 9.77 -6.65
CA MET A 86 -19.24 10.83 -7.42
C MET A 86 -18.76 12.22 -6.99
N ARG A 87 -18.71 12.49 -5.68
CA ARG A 87 -18.22 13.77 -5.14
C ARG A 87 -16.76 14.02 -5.51
N LYS A 88 -15.88 13.02 -5.37
CA LYS A 88 -14.47 13.15 -5.74
C LYS A 88 -14.27 13.42 -7.24
N LEU A 89 -15.05 12.76 -8.10
CA LEU A 89 -14.99 13.01 -9.54
C LEU A 89 -15.45 14.43 -9.88
N GLN A 90 -16.49 14.91 -9.22
CA GLN A 90 -16.98 16.28 -9.38
C GLN A 90 -15.94 17.31 -8.91
N GLU A 91 -15.34 17.12 -7.72
CA GLU A 91 -14.25 17.97 -7.20
C GLU A 91 -13.07 18.03 -8.19
N ARG A 92 -12.65 16.89 -8.74
CA ARG A 92 -11.57 16.83 -9.74
C ARG A 92 -11.94 17.54 -11.03
N LYS A 93 -13.19 17.43 -11.48
CA LYS A 93 -13.68 18.14 -12.66
C LYS A 93 -13.62 19.64 -12.45
N GLU A 94 -14.12 20.14 -11.32
CA GLU A 94 -14.10 21.55 -10.97
C GLU A 94 -12.67 22.09 -10.86
N GLU A 95 -11.75 21.32 -10.29
CA GLU A 95 -10.34 21.67 -10.26
C GLU A 95 -9.72 21.77 -11.65
N CYS A 96 -9.98 20.79 -12.53
CA CYS A 96 -9.51 20.83 -13.92
C CYS A 96 -10.05 22.05 -14.68
N GLU A 97 -11.31 22.44 -14.45
CA GLU A 97 -11.90 23.65 -15.05
C GLU A 97 -11.24 24.94 -14.54
N ALA A 98 -10.69 24.91 -13.32
CA ALA A 98 -9.93 26.02 -12.74
C ALA A 98 -8.45 26.03 -13.15
N TRP A 99 -7.96 25.00 -13.84
CA TRP A 99 -6.59 24.98 -14.35
C TRP A 99 -6.43 26.05 -15.44
N ARG A 100 -5.45 26.93 -15.25
CA ARG A 100 -5.01 27.87 -16.28
C ARG A 100 -3.88 27.20 -17.06
N ASP A 101 -3.71 27.54 -18.33
CA ASP A 101 -2.66 26.99 -19.23
C ASP A 101 -1.21 27.26 -18.77
N VAL A 102 -1.03 27.83 -17.58
CA VAL A 102 0.27 28.01 -16.95
C VAL A 102 0.53 26.80 -16.06
N LEU A 103 1.32 25.87 -16.59
CA LEU A 103 1.95 24.84 -15.77
C LEU A 103 2.89 25.51 -14.74
N PRO A 104 2.93 25.03 -13.48
CA PRO A 104 3.95 25.44 -12.52
C PRO A 104 5.36 25.06 -12.96
#